data_AF-A0A0F7FS27-F1
#
_entry.id   AF-A0A0F7FS27-F1
#
_cell.length_a   1.000
_cell.length_b   1.000
_cell.length_c   1.000
_cell.angle_alpha   90.00
_cell.angle_beta   90.00
_cell.angle_gamma   90.00
#
_symmetry.space_group_name_H-M   'P 1'
#
loop_
_entity.id
_entity.type
_entity.pdbx_description
1 polymer ?
#
loop_
_entity_poly.entity_id
_entity_poly.type
_entity_poly.pdbx_seq_one_letter_code
_entity_poly.pdbx_strand_id
1 'polypeptide(L)'
;MAVLLPLGTAGSAQAAGSVKITKIYYNSPGKDDRSNASLNGEWVQITNSTSKAVSLKGWTLTDAQKHTYTFGTFSLGAGKSVKVRTGSGKNTAANVYQNRGAYVWNNDKDTATLRKSNGTKVASCSYNNSRVEFKNC
;
A
#
# COMPACT_ATOMS: atom_id res chain seq x y z
N MET A 1 25.20 -52.63 -10.97
CA MET A 1 23.88 -52.07 -10.62
C MET A 1 23.89 -50.59 -10.96
N ALA A 2 23.19 -50.18 -12.02
CA ALA A 2 23.02 -48.77 -12.34
C ALA A 2 21.77 -48.26 -11.61
N VAL A 3 21.94 -47.29 -10.71
CA VAL A 3 20.83 -46.64 -10.01
C VAL A 3 20.41 -45.42 -10.83
N LEU A 4 19.23 -45.51 -11.45
CA LEU A 4 18.53 -44.38 -12.05
C LEU A 4 17.94 -43.52 -10.92
N LEU A 5 18.37 -42.26 -10.83
CA LEU A 5 17.70 -41.24 -10.00
C LEU A 5 16.55 -40.61 -10.81
N PRO A 6 15.33 -40.53 -10.28
CA PRO A 6 14.28 -39.77 -10.93
C PRO A 6 14.55 -38.27 -10.77
N LEU A 7 14.54 -37.54 -11.88
CA LEU A 7 14.46 -36.08 -11.89
C LEU A 7 13.07 -35.69 -11.35
N GLY A 8 13.02 -35.33 -10.07
CA GLY A 8 11.85 -34.67 -9.50
C GLY A 8 11.62 -33.36 -10.25
N THR A 9 10.48 -33.24 -10.92
CA THR A 9 10.03 -31.97 -11.46
C THR A 9 9.82 -31.02 -10.29
N ALA A 10 10.69 -30.03 -10.16
CA ALA A 10 10.43 -28.87 -9.33
C ALA A 10 9.19 -28.20 -9.90
N GLY A 11 8.02 -28.53 -9.34
CA GLY A 11 6.81 -27.75 -9.56
C GLY A 11 7.15 -26.33 -9.16
N SER A 12 7.30 -25.45 -10.15
CA SER A 12 7.41 -24.03 -9.94
C SER A 12 6.25 -23.65 -9.04
N ALA A 13 6.57 -23.31 -7.78
CA ALA A 13 5.61 -22.77 -6.85
C ALA A 13 5.01 -21.55 -7.53
N GLN A 14 3.80 -21.72 -8.06
CA GLN A 14 3.01 -20.63 -8.60
C GLN A 14 2.96 -19.62 -7.47
N ALA A 15 3.75 -18.54 -7.57
CA ALA A 15 3.89 -17.59 -6.48
C ALA A 15 2.48 -17.13 -6.10
N ALA A 16 1.99 -17.56 -4.95
CA ALA A 16 0.67 -17.18 -4.48
C ALA A 16 0.74 -15.66 -4.31
N GLY A 17 0.06 -14.92 -5.18
CA GLY A 17 0.08 -13.47 -5.13
C GLY A 17 -0.38 -12.97 -3.76
N SER A 18 0.04 -11.76 -3.39
CA SER A 18 -0.34 -11.13 -2.11
C SER A 18 -0.89 -9.72 -2.32
N VAL A 19 -1.50 -9.17 -1.27
CA VAL A 19 -1.75 -7.73 -1.20
C VAL A 19 -0.48 -7.06 -0.69
N LYS A 20 0.00 -6.03 -1.39
CA LYS A 20 1.25 -5.35 -1.08
C LYS A 20 1.12 -3.84 -1.20
N ILE A 21 1.99 -3.10 -0.50
CA ILE A 21 2.25 -1.70 -0.79
C ILE A 21 3.20 -1.67 -1.99
N THR A 22 2.86 -0.93 -3.05
CA THR A 22 3.69 -0.86 -4.28
C THR A 22 4.29 0.51 -4.52
N LYS A 23 3.73 1.55 -3.92
CA LYS A 23 4.27 2.90 -4.06
C LYS A 23 3.83 3.77 -2.90
N ILE A 24 4.75 4.60 -2.42
CA ILE A 24 4.46 5.69 -1.51
C ILE A 24 4.87 6.97 -2.24
N TYR A 25 3.92 7.86 -2.47
CA TYR A 25 4.17 9.22 -2.96
C TYR A 25 4.02 10.13 -1.76
N TYR A 26 5.15 10.52 -1.17
CA TYR A 26 5.20 11.15 0.15
C TYR A 26 5.51 12.65 0.08
N ASN A 27 6.20 13.12 -0.95
CA ASN A 27 6.43 14.54 -1.14
C ASN A 27 5.40 15.07 -2.13
N SER A 28 4.43 15.85 -1.67
CA SER A 28 3.39 16.35 -2.56
C SER A 28 3.97 17.29 -3.63
N PRO A 29 3.47 17.27 -4.88
CA PRO A 29 3.96 18.19 -5.89
C PRO A 29 3.64 19.65 -5.53
N GLY A 30 4.63 20.53 -5.70
CA GLY A 30 4.48 21.95 -5.41
C GLY A 30 4.74 22.30 -3.95
N LYS A 31 4.12 23.38 -3.47
CA LYS A 31 4.31 23.84 -2.10
C LYS A 31 3.42 23.05 -1.14
N ASP A 32 3.99 22.71 0.02
CA ASP A 32 3.21 22.21 1.14
C ASP A 32 2.42 23.35 1.80
N ASP A 33 1.16 23.48 1.39
CA ASP A 33 0.24 24.54 1.82
C ASP A 33 -0.99 24.02 2.59
N ARG A 34 -1.06 22.71 2.83
CA ARG A 34 -2.20 22.00 3.44
C ARG A 34 -3.53 22.18 2.72
N SER A 35 -3.53 22.68 1.48
CA SER A 35 -4.71 22.63 0.63
C SER A 35 -5.12 21.18 0.39
N ASN A 36 -6.41 20.94 0.13
CA ASN A 36 -6.86 19.58 -0.18
C ASN A 36 -6.17 19.02 -1.44
N ALA A 37 -5.79 19.88 -2.38
CA ALA A 37 -5.02 19.48 -3.56
C ALA A 37 -3.63 18.96 -3.16
N SER A 38 -2.90 19.72 -2.32
CA SER A 38 -1.59 19.30 -1.83
C SER A 38 -1.69 18.05 -0.96
N LEU A 39 -2.65 17.95 -0.04
CA LEU A 39 -2.86 16.75 0.79
C LEU A 39 -3.25 15.52 -0.06
N ASN A 40 -3.97 15.70 -1.16
CA ASN A 40 -4.28 14.60 -2.07
C ASN A 40 -3.10 14.20 -2.97
N GLY A 41 -2.05 15.03 -3.06
CA GLY A 41 -0.79 14.71 -3.72
C GLY A 41 0.02 13.65 -2.97
N GLU A 42 -0.18 13.52 -1.66
CA GLU A 42 0.34 12.42 -0.85
C GLU A 42 -0.56 11.18 -0.88
N TRP A 43 0.02 10.01 -1.14
CA TRP A 43 -0.72 8.76 -1.13
C TRP A 43 0.15 7.51 -1.04
N VAL A 44 -0.47 6.43 -0.56
CA VAL A 44 0.08 5.07 -0.64
C VAL A 44 -0.76 4.24 -1.58
N GLN A 45 -0.10 3.55 -2.51
CA GLN A 45 -0.73 2.60 -3.41
C GLN A 45 -0.60 1.18 -2.87
N ILE A 46 -1.74 0.51 -2.79
CA ILE A 46 -1.87 -0.89 -2.39
C ILE A 46 -2.36 -1.68 -3.59
N THR A 47 -1.68 -2.78 -3.90
CA THR A 47 -1.97 -3.64 -5.06
C THR A 47 -2.29 -5.05 -4.60
N ASN A 48 -3.38 -5.60 -5.12
CA ASN A 48 -3.70 -7.01 -4.98
C ASN A 48 -3.10 -7.77 -6.16
N SER A 49 -2.02 -8.52 -5.93
CA SER A 49 -1.41 -9.39 -6.95
C SER A 49 -1.92 -10.82 -6.95
N THR A 50 -2.94 -11.13 -6.13
CA THR A 50 -3.62 -12.42 -6.17
C THR A 50 -4.52 -12.52 -7.43
N SER A 51 -4.96 -13.74 -7.75
CA SER A 51 -5.91 -14.01 -8.82
C SER A 51 -7.39 -13.80 -8.44
N LYS A 52 -7.68 -13.37 -7.19
CA LYS A 52 -9.05 -13.19 -6.68
C LYS A 52 -9.22 -11.80 -6.07
N ALA A 53 -10.45 -11.33 -5.95
CA ALA A 53 -10.71 -10.12 -5.19
C ALA A 53 -10.43 -10.35 -3.69
N VAL A 54 -9.89 -9.35 -3.01
CA VAL A 54 -9.60 -9.40 -1.56
C VAL A 54 -10.39 -8.31 -0.87
N SER A 55 -11.19 -8.68 0.13
CA SER A 55 -11.82 -7.72 1.02
C SER A 55 -10.77 -7.11 1.94
N LEU A 56 -10.67 -5.79 1.92
CA LEU A 56 -9.81 -5.01 2.82
C LEU A 56 -10.58 -4.49 4.03
N LYS A 57 -11.82 -4.95 4.28
CA LYS A 57 -12.63 -4.46 5.40
C LYS A 57 -11.89 -4.60 6.72
N GLY A 58 -11.75 -3.47 7.43
CA GLY A 58 -11.06 -3.38 8.72
C GLY A 58 -9.53 -3.47 8.64
N TRP A 59 -8.94 -3.60 7.44
CA TRP A 59 -7.49 -3.50 7.29
C TRP A 59 -7.02 -2.10 7.64
N THR A 60 -5.78 -1.97 8.07
CA THR A 60 -5.18 -0.70 8.48
C THR A 60 -3.93 -0.39 7.69
N LEU A 61 -3.80 0.88 7.29
CA LEU A 61 -2.58 1.48 6.81
C LEU A 61 -2.10 2.49 7.85
N THR A 62 -0.87 2.33 8.33
CA THR A 62 -0.32 3.13 9.43
C THR A 62 1.10 3.61 9.10
N ASP A 63 1.42 4.85 9.44
CA ASP A 63 2.77 5.43 9.35
C ASP A 63 3.61 5.11 10.62
N ALA A 64 4.85 5.62 10.68
CA ALA A 64 5.69 5.44 11.86
C ALA A 64 5.17 6.16 13.12
N GLN A 65 4.41 7.25 12.97
CA GLN A 65 3.86 8.04 14.08
C GLN A 65 2.45 7.56 14.53
N LYS A 66 1.96 6.45 13.97
CA LYS A 66 0.69 5.80 14.29
C LYS A 66 -0.57 6.52 13.79
N HIS A 67 -0.45 7.48 12.88
CA HIS A 67 -1.55 7.91 12.04
C HIS A 67 -2.10 6.70 11.28
N THR A 68 -3.33 6.32 11.61
CA THR A 68 -3.94 5.10 11.08
C THR A 68 -5.12 5.45 10.21
N TYR A 69 -5.18 4.83 9.05
CA TYR A 69 -6.35 4.74 8.19
C TYR A 69 -6.90 3.33 8.24
N THR A 70 -8.21 3.21 8.50
CA THR A 70 -8.91 1.92 8.51
C THR A 70 -9.84 1.84 7.31
N PHE A 71 -9.68 0.80 6.51
CA PHE A 71 -10.57 0.54 5.39
C PHE A 71 -11.97 0.18 5.90
N GLY A 72 -12.98 0.88 5.39
CA GLY A 72 -14.39 0.48 5.52
C GLY A 72 -14.71 -0.74 4.64
N THR A 73 -15.94 -0.85 4.16
CA THR A 73 -16.28 -1.89 3.17
C THR A 73 -15.58 -1.58 1.84
N PHE A 74 -14.50 -2.28 1.54
CA PHE A 74 -13.73 -2.11 0.31
C PHE A 74 -13.24 -3.47 -0.21
N SER A 75 -13.45 -3.73 -1.49
CA SER A 75 -12.97 -4.94 -2.16
C SER A 75 -11.97 -4.55 -3.24
N LEU A 76 -10.74 -5.06 -3.14
CA LEU A 76 -9.69 -4.83 -4.11
C LEU A 76 -9.65 -5.99 -5.10
N GLY A 77 -10.06 -5.73 -6.34
CA GLY A 77 -10.09 -6.74 -7.41
C GLY A 77 -8.72 -7.37 -7.70
N ALA A 78 -8.73 -8.55 -8.34
CA ALA A 78 -7.52 -9.24 -8.77
C ALA A 78 -6.68 -8.37 -9.71
N GLY A 79 -5.38 -8.26 -9.45
CA GLY A 79 -4.45 -7.41 -10.21
C GLY A 79 -4.71 -5.90 -10.08
N LYS A 80 -5.68 -5.45 -9.27
CA LYS A 80 -6.05 -4.03 -9.15
C LYS A 80 -5.28 -3.35 -8.03
N SER A 81 -5.28 -2.02 -8.10
CA SER A 81 -4.67 -1.15 -7.10
C SER A 81 -5.63 -0.08 -6.60
N VAL A 82 -5.45 0.33 -5.35
CA VAL A 82 -6.14 1.47 -4.72
C VAL A 82 -5.09 2.42 -4.15
N LYS A 83 -5.32 3.73 -4.28
CA LYS A 83 -4.54 4.78 -3.63
C LYS A 83 -5.27 5.26 -2.38
N VAL A 84 -4.58 5.25 -1.25
CA VAL A 84 -5.03 5.88 0.00
C VAL A 84 -4.42 7.27 0.05
N ARG A 85 -5.22 8.29 -0.23
CA ARG A 85 -4.81 9.71 -0.27
C ARG A 85 -4.97 10.36 1.11
N THR A 86 -4.05 11.25 1.49
CA THR A 86 -4.09 11.89 2.81
C THR A 86 -5.29 12.83 2.99
N GLY A 87 -5.59 13.63 1.97
CA GLY A 87 -6.67 14.62 2.00
C GLY A 87 -8.08 14.01 1.96
N SER A 88 -9.02 14.80 1.45
CA SER A 88 -10.45 14.50 1.37
C SER A 88 -10.92 14.38 -0.07
N GLY A 89 -11.95 13.56 -0.28
CA GLY A 89 -12.57 13.34 -1.58
C GLY A 89 -13.60 12.22 -1.57
N LYS A 90 -14.21 11.97 -2.72
CA LYS A 90 -15.17 10.87 -2.88
C LYS A 90 -14.45 9.55 -3.11
N ASN A 91 -14.66 8.58 -2.23
CA ASN A 91 -14.13 7.22 -2.40
C ASN A 91 -14.61 6.59 -3.72
N THR A 92 -13.70 5.91 -4.40
CA THR A 92 -13.91 5.16 -5.64
C THR A 92 -13.14 3.83 -5.57
N ALA A 93 -13.29 2.98 -6.58
CA ALA A 93 -12.53 1.72 -6.66
C ALA A 93 -11.00 1.93 -6.74
N ALA A 94 -10.53 3.10 -7.17
CA ALA A 94 -9.10 3.40 -7.35
C ALA A 94 -8.53 4.37 -6.32
N ASN A 95 -9.38 5.12 -5.60
CA ASN A 95 -8.94 6.14 -4.64
C ASN A 95 -9.83 6.12 -3.41
N VAL A 96 -9.22 6.09 -2.24
CA VAL A 96 -9.87 6.31 -0.94
C VAL A 96 -9.12 7.39 -0.17
N TYR A 97 -9.80 8.03 0.77
CA TYR A 97 -9.32 9.24 1.41
C TYR A 97 -9.27 9.08 2.93
N GLN A 98 -8.17 9.52 3.55
CA GLN A 98 -8.06 9.53 5.01
C GLN A 98 -8.89 10.65 5.64
N ASN A 99 -9.31 11.65 4.85
CA ASN A 99 -10.05 12.84 5.28
C ASN A 99 -9.29 13.63 6.37
N ARG A 100 -7.97 13.77 6.20
CA ARG A 100 -7.13 14.55 7.11
C ARG A 100 -6.93 15.97 6.60
N GLY A 101 -6.74 16.90 7.52
CA GLY A 101 -6.34 18.29 7.23
C GLY A 101 -4.84 18.57 7.39
N ALA A 102 -4.04 17.52 7.57
CA ALA A 102 -2.59 17.60 7.74
C ALA A 102 -1.91 16.41 7.07
N TYR A 103 -0.68 16.63 6.60
CA TYR A 103 0.18 15.61 5.99
C TYR A 103 0.42 14.44 6.96
N VAL A 104 0.59 13.25 6.41
CA VAL A 104 0.86 12.03 7.19
C VAL A 104 2.27 11.51 6.92
N TRP A 105 2.76 11.65 5.69
CA TRP A 105 4.00 11.00 5.27
C TRP A 105 5.12 12.03 5.32
N ASN A 106 6.15 11.81 6.13
CA ASN A 106 7.22 12.82 6.20
C ASN A 106 7.99 12.90 4.88
N ASN A 107 8.39 14.10 4.47
CA ASN A 107 9.10 14.32 3.20
C ASN A 107 10.53 13.72 3.17
N ASP A 108 11.09 13.34 4.32
CA ASP A 108 12.45 12.80 4.45
C ASP A 108 12.46 11.28 4.66
N LYS A 109 11.71 10.77 5.65
CA LYS A 109 11.67 9.36 6.00
C LYS A 109 10.36 8.96 6.67
N ASP A 110 9.85 7.80 6.31
CA ASP A 110 8.70 7.21 6.98
C ASP A 110 8.61 5.70 6.69
N THR A 111 7.63 5.04 7.29
CA THR A 111 7.31 3.64 7.07
C THR A 111 5.80 3.45 7.01
N ALA A 112 5.30 3.07 5.85
CA ALA A 112 3.92 2.61 5.69
C ALA A 112 3.82 1.13 6.05
N THR A 113 2.94 0.77 6.99
CA THR A 113 2.64 -0.60 7.40
C THR A 113 1.19 -0.94 7.08
N LEU A 114 0.98 -2.02 6.32
CA LEU A 114 -0.35 -2.55 6.02
C LEU A 114 -0.63 -3.79 6.89
N ARG A 115 -1.75 -3.80 7.59
CA ARG A 115 -2.20 -4.92 8.44
C ARG A 115 -3.62 -5.35 8.09
N LYS A 116 -3.89 -6.64 8.28
CA LYS A 116 -5.26 -7.18 8.26
C LYS A 116 -6.06 -6.66 9.46
N SER A 117 -7.37 -6.87 9.42
CA SER A 117 -8.29 -6.53 10.52
C SER A 117 -7.98 -7.23 11.85
N ASN A 118 -7.35 -8.41 11.81
CA ASN A 118 -6.88 -9.12 13.00
C ASN A 118 -5.48 -8.66 13.49
N GLY A 119 -4.93 -7.59 12.93
CA GLY A 119 -3.62 -7.03 13.29
C GLY A 119 -2.40 -7.68 12.63
N THR A 120 -2.58 -8.80 11.91
CA THR A 120 -1.47 -9.46 11.18
C THR A 120 -0.87 -8.52 10.14
N LYS A 121 0.44 -8.30 10.21
CA LYS A 121 1.17 -7.49 9.22
C LYS A 121 1.21 -8.20 7.87
N VAL A 122 0.86 -7.49 6.81
CA VAL A 122 0.82 -7.98 5.43
C VAL A 122 1.98 -7.44 4.63
N ALA A 123 2.23 -6.14 4.73
CA ALA A 123 3.31 -5.47 4.00
C ALA A 123 3.85 -4.29 4.80
N SER A 124 5.08 -3.89 4.50
CA SER A 124 5.70 -2.68 5.01
C SER A 124 6.57 -2.10 3.91
N CYS A 125 6.62 -0.77 3.79
CA CYS A 125 7.56 -0.10 2.90
C CYS A 125 8.08 1.16 3.58
N SER A 126 9.40 1.31 3.60
CA SER A 126 10.11 2.41 4.23
C SER A 126 10.93 3.17 3.20
N TYR A 127 11.10 4.46 3.45
CA TYR A 127 11.98 5.32 2.67
C TYR A 127 12.76 6.24 3.60
N ASN A 128 13.90 6.72 3.09
CA ASN A 128 14.79 7.66 3.76
C ASN A 128 15.51 8.46 2.68
N ASN A 129 14.77 9.33 2.00
CA ASN A 129 15.27 10.12 0.89
C ASN A 129 14.43 11.40 0.71
N SER A 130 15.02 12.55 1.02
CA SER A 130 14.37 13.86 0.89
C SER A 130 14.45 14.49 -0.51
N ARG A 131 15.09 13.82 -1.48
CA ARG A 131 15.38 14.38 -2.81
C ARG A 131 14.43 13.92 -3.92
N VAL A 132 13.52 12.99 -3.63
CA VAL A 132 12.56 12.44 -4.60
C VAL A 132 11.18 12.45 -4.01
N GLU A 133 10.14 12.44 -4.85
CA GLU A 133 8.77 12.52 -4.33
C GLU A 133 8.17 11.19 -3.90
N PHE A 134 8.78 10.09 -4.31
CA PHE A 134 8.19 8.78 -4.11
C PHE A 134 9.21 7.65 -3.96
N LYS A 135 8.73 6.55 -3.37
CA LYS A 135 9.41 5.27 -3.28
C LYS A 135 8.56 4.20 -3.97
N ASN A 136 9.15 3.47 -4.91
CA ASN A 136 8.59 2.21 -5.37
C ASN A 136 8.94 1.10 -4.37
N CYS A 137 7.94 0.26 -4.13
CA CYS A 137 7.97 -0.93 -3.30
C CYS A 137 7.52 -2.11 -4.21
#